data_AF-B7RSY0-F1
#
_entry.id   AF-B7RSY0-F1
#
_cell.length_a   1.000
_cell.length_b   1.000
_cell.length_c   1.000
_cell.angle_alpha   90.00
_cell.angle_beta   90.00
_cell.angle_gamma   90.00
#
_symmetry.space_group_name_H-M   'P 1'
#
loop_
_entity.id
_entity.type
_entity.pdbx_description
1 polymer ?
#
loop_
_entity_poly.entity_id
_entity_poly.type
_entity_poly.pdbx_seq_one_letter_code
_entity_poly.pdbx_strand_id
1 'polypeptide(L)'
;MTGIASILLILQACGQTPEKPAVPASEQVPEITLNLPADAGCTCVEPVVRDYTFLDKGFAALADGDYEGAIEYFERYRRLDSSAEANWEAGIAVTFIKSLEESPFFDPRGARRSYRDLYTQNWQSMEVHQQTLLLQQALENFRLMHRRQVDVERSNAVLKEDLEKRDEAIKRLRELTLGQKGAAQ
;
A
#
# COMPACT_ATOMS: atom_id res chain seq x y z
N MET A 1 -54.48 -49.12 -0.31
CA MET A 1 -55.79 -48.95 0.36
C MET A 1 -55.59 -47.90 1.44
N THR A 2 -55.64 -46.62 1.05
CA THR A 2 -56.81 -45.70 1.17
C THR A 2 -57.10 -45.29 2.61
N GLY A 3 -56.92 -44.00 2.90
CA GLY A 3 -57.41 -43.38 4.14
C GLY A 3 -56.81 -41.99 4.41
N ILE A 4 -57.15 -40.99 3.58
CA ILE A 4 -57.03 -39.57 3.94
C ILE A 4 -58.19 -39.25 4.88
N ALA A 5 -57.91 -38.68 6.06
CA ALA A 5 -58.93 -38.04 6.89
C ALA A 5 -58.30 -36.84 7.63
N SER A 6 -58.47 -35.67 7.02
CA SER A 6 -58.31 -34.37 7.66
C SER A 6 -59.33 -34.18 8.77
N ILE A 7 -58.90 -33.79 9.98
CA ILE A 7 -59.78 -33.30 11.03
C ILE A 7 -59.20 -32.00 11.63
N LEU A 8 -60.07 -30.99 11.67
CA LEU A 8 -59.92 -29.62 12.14
C LEU A 8 -59.17 -29.46 13.47
N LEU A 9 -58.19 -28.55 13.48
CA LEU A 9 -57.67 -27.91 14.69
C LEU A 9 -58.67 -26.86 15.20
N ILE A 10 -59.27 -27.11 16.35
CA ILE A 10 -60.08 -26.14 17.10
C ILE A 10 -59.14 -25.45 18.10
N LEU A 11 -58.91 -24.14 17.92
CA LEU A 11 -58.35 -23.28 18.97
C LEU A 11 -59.38 -23.11 20.09
N GLN A 12 -59.03 -23.56 21.30
CA GLN A 12 -59.65 -23.11 22.55
C GLN A 12 -58.53 -22.88 23.57
N ALA A 13 -58.34 -21.61 23.89
CA ALA A 13 -57.49 -21.15 24.97
C ALA A 13 -58.16 -21.41 26.33
N CYS A 14 -57.41 -21.94 27.29
CA CYS A 14 -57.65 -21.74 28.71
C CYS A 14 -56.29 -21.64 29.42
N GLY A 15 -56.07 -20.49 30.03
CA GLY A 15 -54.82 -20.12 30.68
C GLY A 15 -54.52 -20.99 31.90
N GLN A 16 -53.34 -21.59 31.90
CA GLN A 16 -52.68 -22.05 33.10
C GLN A 16 -51.76 -20.93 33.56
N THR A 17 -52.04 -20.37 34.74
CA THR A 17 -51.19 -19.39 35.41
C THR A 17 -49.92 -20.09 35.90
N PRO A 18 -48.72 -19.76 35.41
CA PRO A 18 -47.49 -20.32 35.94
C PRO A 18 -47.13 -19.59 37.23
N GLU A 19 -46.90 -20.38 38.28
CA GLU A 19 -46.38 -19.96 39.57
C GLU A 19 -45.04 -19.25 39.37
N LYS A 20 -44.98 -17.99 39.84
CA LYS A 20 -43.81 -17.10 39.70
C LYS A 20 -42.66 -17.66 40.54
N PRO A 21 -41.51 -18.02 39.94
CA PRO A 21 -40.31 -18.33 40.71
C PRO A 21 -39.91 -17.10 41.52
N ALA A 22 -39.61 -17.29 42.80
CA ALA A 22 -39.02 -16.25 43.64
C ALA A 22 -37.72 -15.77 42.99
N VAL A 23 -37.71 -14.51 42.55
CA VAL A 23 -36.54 -13.86 41.99
C VAL A 23 -35.52 -13.71 43.13
N PRO A 24 -34.31 -14.28 43.03
CA PRO A 24 -33.26 -13.96 43.99
C PRO A 24 -32.99 -12.46 43.93
N ALA A 25 -32.80 -11.85 45.11
CA ALA A 25 -32.58 -10.41 45.27
C ALA A 25 -31.59 -9.91 44.21
N SER A 26 -32.00 -8.91 43.42
CA SER A 26 -31.13 -8.30 42.42
C SER A 26 -29.86 -7.81 43.09
N GLU A 27 -28.72 -8.40 42.73
CA GLU A 27 -27.43 -7.80 42.94
C GLU A 27 -27.49 -6.42 42.28
N GLN A 28 -27.48 -5.36 43.11
CA GLN A 28 -27.45 -3.99 42.62
C GLN A 28 -26.10 -3.80 41.94
N VAL A 29 -26.10 -3.85 40.61
CA VAL A 29 -24.95 -3.43 39.81
C VAL A 29 -24.67 -1.97 40.21
N PRO A 30 -23.51 -1.67 40.81
CA PRO A 30 -23.22 -0.31 41.22
C PRO A 30 -23.25 0.59 39.97
N GLU A 31 -24.04 1.65 40.05
CA GLU A 31 -24.13 2.65 38.99
C GLU A 31 -22.76 3.32 38.85
N ILE A 32 -22.05 3.02 37.76
CA ILE A 32 -20.76 3.63 37.47
C ILE A 32 -21.04 5.07 37.05
N THR A 33 -20.89 6.01 37.97
CA THR A 33 -20.87 7.43 37.65
C THR A 33 -19.57 7.75 36.94
N LEU A 34 -19.63 7.85 35.61
CA LEU A 34 -18.48 8.30 34.81
C LEU A 34 -18.27 9.78 35.11
N ASN A 35 -17.21 10.12 35.88
CA ASN A 35 -16.76 11.49 36.15
C ASN A 35 -16.16 12.12 34.88
N LEU A 36 -16.96 12.17 33.81
CA LEU A 36 -16.64 12.93 32.63
C LEU A 36 -16.80 14.42 32.97
N PRO A 37 -15.90 15.29 32.50
CA PRO A 37 -16.13 16.72 32.58
C PRO A 37 -17.49 17.05 31.94
N ALA A 38 -18.29 17.88 32.60
CA ALA A 38 -19.59 18.31 32.08
C ALA A 38 -19.42 18.83 30.66
N ASP A 39 -20.28 18.39 29.73
CA ASP A 39 -20.27 18.71 28.31
C ASP A 39 -20.06 20.21 28.09
N ALA A 40 -18.80 20.62 27.98
CA ALA A 40 -18.42 21.94 27.55
C ALA A 40 -18.61 21.94 26.04
N GLY A 41 -19.88 22.08 25.63
CA GLY A 41 -20.34 22.19 24.25
C GLY A 41 -19.39 21.55 23.24
N CYS A 42 -19.50 20.23 23.06
CA CYS A 42 -18.76 19.59 21.98
C CYS A 42 -19.19 20.25 20.67
N THR A 43 -18.36 21.14 20.14
CA THR A 43 -18.39 21.49 18.72
C THR A 43 -17.80 20.31 17.97
N CYS A 44 -18.55 19.20 18.00
CA CYS A 44 -18.23 17.99 17.30
C CYS A 44 -18.30 18.32 15.80
N VAL A 45 -17.15 18.66 15.22
CA VAL A 45 -17.02 18.82 13.77
C VAL A 45 -17.19 17.42 13.21
N GLU A 46 -18.28 17.19 12.46
CA GLU A 46 -18.45 15.94 11.73
C GLU A 46 -17.23 15.75 10.83
N PRO A 47 -16.47 14.65 10.99
CA PRO A 47 -15.36 14.38 10.10
C PRO A 47 -15.91 14.25 8.68
N VAL A 48 -15.23 14.84 7.71
CA VAL A 48 -15.55 14.63 6.30
C VAL A 48 -15.32 13.14 6.00
N VAL A 49 -16.39 12.35 5.97
CA VAL A 49 -16.32 10.93 5.62
C VAL A 49 -16.08 10.84 4.12
N ARG A 50 -14.82 10.58 3.73
CA ARG A 50 -14.45 10.34 2.34
C ARG A 50 -14.81 8.90 1.94
N ASP A 51 -15.38 8.75 0.75
CA ASP A 51 -15.71 7.44 0.19
C ASP A 51 -14.46 6.82 -0.46
N TYR A 52 -13.72 6.05 0.33
CA TYR A 52 -12.56 5.31 -0.11
C TYR A 52 -12.88 3.97 -0.79
N THR A 53 -14.15 3.64 -1.03
CA THR A 53 -14.56 2.30 -1.51
C THR A 53 -13.79 1.87 -2.77
N PHE A 54 -13.58 2.76 -3.73
CA PHE A 54 -12.82 2.43 -4.94
C PHE A 54 -11.31 2.43 -4.72
N LEU A 55 -10.80 3.30 -3.86
CA LEU A 55 -9.39 3.30 -3.49
C LEU A 55 -9.02 1.98 -2.78
N ASP A 56 -9.82 1.55 -1.82
CA ASP A 56 -9.64 0.29 -1.07
C ASP A 56 -9.75 -0.94 -1.96
N LYS A 57 -10.71 -0.95 -2.91
CA LYS A 57 -10.79 -2.01 -3.93
C LYS A 57 -9.56 -2.05 -4.82
N GLY A 58 -9.01 -0.89 -5.17
CA GLY A 58 -7.75 -0.80 -5.92
C GLY A 58 -6.58 -1.39 -5.14
N PHE A 59 -6.49 -1.12 -3.83
CA PHE A 59 -5.47 -1.73 -2.97
C PHE A 59 -5.66 -3.24 -2.80
N ALA A 60 -6.90 -3.71 -2.64
CA ALA A 60 -7.19 -5.15 -2.56
C ALA A 60 -6.77 -5.87 -3.86
N ALA A 61 -7.17 -5.34 -5.03
CA ALA A 61 -6.76 -5.89 -6.32
C ALA A 61 -5.24 -5.88 -6.50
N LEU A 62 -4.57 -4.80 -6.09
CA LEU A 62 -3.11 -4.72 -6.11
C LEU A 62 -2.46 -5.79 -5.22
N ALA A 63 -3.00 -6.04 -4.03
CA ALA A 63 -2.51 -7.07 -3.13
C ALA A 63 -2.68 -8.49 -3.70
N ASP A 64 -3.76 -8.72 -4.46
CA ASP A 64 -4.02 -9.97 -5.17
C ASP A 64 -3.18 -10.15 -6.45
N GLY A 65 -2.43 -9.12 -6.86
CA GLY A 65 -1.66 -9.10 -8.10
C GLY A 65 -2.48 -8.79 -9.36
N ASP A 66 -3.75 -8.40 -9.21
CA ASP A 66 -4.60 -7.94 -10.31
C ASP A 66 -4.30 -6.48 -10.64
N TYR A 67 -3.23 -6.26 -11.41
CA TYR A 67 -2.78 -4.92 -11.79
C TYR A 67 -3.76 -4.18 -12.71
N GLU A 68 -4.48 -4.91 -13.58
CA GLU A 68 -5.47 -4.32 -14.48
C GLU A 68 -6.67 -3.80 -13.68
N GLY A 69 -7.26 -4.66 -12.84
CA GLY A 69 -8.36 -4.27 -11.95
C GLY A 69 -7.97 -3.17 -10.97
N ALA A 70 -6.75 -3.22 -10.43
CA ALA A 70 -6.25 -2.18 -9.53
C ALA A 70 -6.20 -0.80 -10.24
N ILE A 71 -5.65 -0.72 -11.45
CA ILE A 71 -5.64 0.53 -12.22
C ILE A 71 -7.07 1.01 -12.51
N GLU A 72 -7.98 0.13 -12.91
CA GLU A 72 -9.38 0.52 -13.17
C GLU A 72 -10.04 1.14 -11.94
N TYR A 73 -9.81 0.57 -10.76
CA TYR A 73 -10.33 1.08 -9.50
C TYR A 73 -9.70 2.42 -9.10
N PHE A 74 -8.38 2.58 -9.21
CA PHE A 74 -7.71 3.87 -8.92
C PHE A 74 -8.15 4.97 -9.89
N GLU A 75 -8.30 4.64 -11.17
CA GLU A 75 -8.80 5.56 -12.19
C GLU A 75 -10.28 5.92 -11.98
N ARG A 76 -11.08 4.97 -11.49
CA ARG A 76 -12.46 5.25 -11.08
C ARG A 76 -12.52 6.14 -9.84
N TYR A 77 -11.68 5.89 -8.85
CA TYR A 77 -11.56 6.73 -7.65
C TYR A 77 -11.28 8.19 -8.05
N ARG A 78 -10.26 8.41 -8.90
CA ARG A 78 -9.90 9.74 -9.43
C ARG A 78 -11.01 10.43 -10.23
N ARG A 79 -11.85 9.66 -10.93
CA ARG A 79 -12.98 10.22 -11.71
C ARG A 79 -14.15 10.64 -10.83
N LEU A 80 -14.35 9.97 -9.70
CA LEU A 80 -15.45 10.25 -8.78
C LEU A 80 -15.09 11.35 -7.78
N ASP A 81 -13.84 11.37 -7.33
CA ASP A 81 -13.29 12.41 -6.48
C ASP A 81 -12.17 13.15 -7.23
N SER A 82 -12.47 14.38 -7.66
CA SER A 82 -11.52 15.23 -8.39
C SER A 82 -10.66 16.11 -7.49
N SER A 83 -10.62 15.85 -6.18
CA SER A 83 -9.76 16.56 -5.23
C SER A 83 -8.27 16.39 -5.54
N ALA A 84 -7.43 17.27 -5.02
CA ALA A 84 -5.98 17.16 -5.19
C ALA A 84 -5.46 15.88 -4.52
N GLU A 85 -6.04 15.53 -3.39
CA GLU A 85 -5.80 14.34 -2.59
C GLU A 85 -6.09 13.07 -3.38
N ALA A 86 -7.30 12.93 -3.93
CA ALA A 86 -7.68 11.74 -4.70
C ALA A 86 -6.82 11.57 -5.95
N ASN A 87 -6.51 12.68 -6.63
CA ASN A 87 -5.60 12.69 -7.78
C ASN A 87 -4.19 12.24 -7.38
N TRP A 88 -3.69 12.70 -6.24
CA TRP A 88 -2.38 12.35 -5.73
C TRP A 88 -2.33 10.88 -5.30
N GLU A 89 -3.34 10.40 -4.57
CA GLU A 89 -3.42 9.02 -4.08
C GLU A 89 -3.49 8.00 -5.22
N ALA A 90 -4.44 8.19 -6.14
CA ALA A 90 -4.52 7.36 -7.34
C ALA A 90 -3.24 7.46 -8.17
N GLY A 91 -2.66 8.67 -8.26
CA GLY A 91 -1.39 8.91 -8.95
C GLY A 91 -0.23 8.10 -8.38
N ILE A 92 -0.07 8.07 -7.05
CA ILE A 92 0.94 7.27 -6.36
C ILE A 92 0.72 5.78 -6.61
N ALA A 93 -0.52 5.30 -6.47
CA ALA A 93 -0.82 3.88 -6.64
C ALA A 93 -0.58 3.39 -8.07
N VAL A 94 -1.03 4.15 -9.08
CA VAL A 94 -0.75 3.84 -10.50
C VAL A 94 0.74 3.93 -10.80
N THR A 95 1.44 4.91 -10.23
CA THR A 95 2.90 5.05 -10.37
C THR A 95 3.64 3.85 -9.79
N PHE A 96 3.20 3.35 -8.63
CA PHE A 96 3.72 2.15 -8.02
C PHE A 96 3.52 0.93 -8.94
N ILE A 97 2.31 0.72 -9.46
CA ILE A 97 2.03 -0.39 -10.41
C ILE A 97 2.96 -0.34 -11.63
N LYS A 98 3.17 0.86 -12.21
CA LYS A 98 4.08 1.04 -13.36
C LYS A 98 5.55 0.80 -13.02
N SER A 99 5.92 0.79 -11.74
CA SER A 99 7.29 0.51 -11.30
C SER A 99 7.59 -0.98 -11.10
N LEU A 100 6.55 -1.84 -11.07
CA LEU A 100 6.69 -3.28 -10.84
C LEU A 100 6.97 -4.02 -12.15
N GLU A 101 7.99 -4.87 -12.19
CA GLU A 101 8.40 -5.62 -13.38
C GLU A 101 7.34 -6.63 -13.84
N GLU A 102 6.57 -7.15 -12.89
CA GLU A 102 5.51 -8.13 -13.11
C GLU A 102 4.22 -7.50 -13.67
N SER A 103 4.11 -6.18 -13.62
CA SER A 103 2.93 -5.46 -14.11
C SER A 103 2.89 -5.41 -15.64
N PRO A 104 1.75 -5.68 -16.29
CA PRO A 104 1.55 -5.43 -17.72
C PRO A 104 1.79 -3.96 -18.12
N PHE A 105 1.73 -3.05 -17.14
CA PHE A 105 1.94 -1.62 -17.32
C PHE A 105 3.35 -1.17 -16.95
N PHE A 106 4.32 -2.10 -16.86
CA PHE A 106 5.68 -1.79 -16.47
C PHE A 106 6.30 -0.72 -17.38
N ASP A 107 6.53 0.46 -16.80
CA ASP A 107 7.26 1.58 -17.39
C ASP A 107 8.06 2.28 -16.28
N PRO A 108 9.25 1.76 -15.94
CA PRO A 108 10.02 2.28 -14.82
C PRO A 108 10.52 3.72 -15.08
N ARG A 109 10.66 4.12 -16.35
CA ARG A 109 11.07 5.49 -16.70
C ARG A 109 9.90 6.45 -16.56
N GLY A 110 8.71 6.07 -17.04
CA GLY A 110 7.47 6.82 -16.81
C GLY A 110 7.16 6.95 -15.33
N ALA A 111 7.20 5.84 -14.59
CA ALA A 111 6.95 5.82 -13.15
C ALA A 111 7.87 6.80 -12.39
N ARG A 112 9.18 6.83 -12.70
CA ARG A 112 10.12 7.78 -12.08
C ARG A 112 9.79 9.24 -12.38
N ARG A 113 9.35 9.54 -13.62
CA ARG A 113 8.92 10.91 -13.98
C ARG A 113 7.66 11.29 -13.21
N SER A 114 6.63 10.43 -13.26
CA SER A 114 5.36 10.64 -12.54
C SER A 114 5.58 10.80 -11.04
N TYR A 115 6.42 9.95 -10.42
CA TYR A 115 6.74 10.05 -9.00
C TYR A 115 7.43 11.37 -8.65
N ARG A 116 8.40 11.82 -9.46
CA ARG A 116 9.06 13.12 -9.25
C ARG A 116 8.05 14.26 -9.25
N ASP A 117 7.12 14.24 -10.20
CA ASP A 117 6.12 15.30 -10.35
C ASP A 117 5.10 15.27 -9.19
N LEU A 118 4.70 14.07 -8.71
CA LEU A 118 3.87 13.88 -7.52
C LEU A 118 4.58 14.31 -6.22
N TYR A 119 5.87 14.04 -6.10
CA TYR A 119 6.68 14.38 -4.93
C TYR A 119 6.84 15.89 -4.75
N THR A 120 6.75 16.67 -5.84
CA THR A 120 6.80 18.14 -5.77
C THR A 120 5.51 18.79 -5.28
N GLN A 121 4.43 18.04 -5.14
CA GLN A 121 3.15 18.55 -4.63
C GLN A 121 3.17 18.66 -3.10
N ASN A 122 2.32 19.50 -2.52
CA ASN A 122 2.21 19.70 -1.07
C ASN A 122 1.37 18.59 -0.41
N TRP A 123 1.76 17.33 -0.61
CA TRP A 123 1.02 16.17 -0.12
C TRP A 123 1.10 16.00 1.40
N GLN A 124 2.09 16.59 2.06
CA GLN A 124 2.23 16.54 3.52
C GLN A 124 1.14 17.33 4.25
N SER A 125 0.51 18.31 3.59
CA SER A 125 -0.64 19.01 4.15
C SER A 125 -1.98 18.35 3.79
N MET A 126 -1.95 17.30 2.96
CA MET A 126 -3.14 16.56 2.56
C MET A 126 -3.44 15.47 3.57
N GLU A 127 -4.72 15.18 3.79
CA GLU A 127 -5.14 14.02 4.56
C GLU A 127 -5.24 12.81 3.64
N VAL A 128 -4.11 12.12 3.47
CA VAL A 128 -4.00 10.99 2.55
C VAL A 128 -4.13 9.63 3.25
N HIS A 129 -4.64 8.67 2.51
CA HIS A 129 -4.85 7.30 2.92
C HIS A 129 -3.53 6.59 3.28
N GLN A 130 -3.55 5.80 4.35
CA GLN A 130 -2.33 5.22 4.92
C GLN A 130 -1.61 4.27 3.95
N GLN A 131 -2.36 3.47 3.20
CA GLN A 131 -1.84 2.54 2.19
C GLN A 131 -1.14 3.32 1.06
N THR A 132 -1.65 4.50 0.69
CA THR A 132 -0.99 5.38 -0.26
C THR A 132 0.37 5.85 0.25
N LEU A 133 0.46 6.23 1.53
CA LEU A 133 1.73 6.61 2.15
C LEU A 133 2.74 5.47 2.14
N LEU A 134 2.30 4.23 2.35
CA LEU A 134 3.18 3.06 2.25
C LEU A 134 3.71 2.88 0.82
N LEU A 135 2.87 3.03 -0.20
CA LEU A 135 3.31 2.99 -1.60
C LEU A 135 4.26 4.15 -1.95
N GLN A 136 3.99 5.35 -1.44
CA GLN A 136 4.87 6.51 -1.61
C GLN A 136 6.26 6.22 -1.02
N GLN A 137 6.32 5.67 0.20
CA GLN A 137 7.58 5.29 0.83
C GLN A 137 8.29 4.16 0.08
N ALA A 138 7.54 3.20 -0.47
CA ALA A 138 8.11 2.14 -1.30
C ALA A 138 8.74 2.71 -2.60
N LEU A 139 8.06 3.65 -3.27
CA LEU A 139 8.60 4.36 -4.43
C LEU A 139 9.88 5.14 -4.09
N GLU A 140 9.94 5.77 -2.93
CA GLU A 140 11.17 6.45 -2.48
C GLU A 140 12.33 5.45 -2.28
N ASN A 141 12.04 4.30 -1.68
CA ASN A 141 13.03 3.23 -1.53
C ASN A 141 13.51 2.71 -2.89
N PHE A 142 12.62 2.48 -3.86
CA PHE A 142 12.99 2.09 -5.22
C PHE A 142 13.88 3.14 -5.90
N ARG A 143 13.56 4.42 -5.72
CA ARG A 143 14.37 5.52 -6.25
C ARG A 143 15.78 5.52 -5.65
N LEU A 144 15.89 5.33 -4.33
CA LEU A 144 17.17 5.26 -3.64
C LEU A 144 17.99 4.04 -4.07
N MET A 145 17.37 2.86 -4.15
CA MET A 145 18.05 1.64 -4.60
C MET A 145 18.55 1.76 -6.04
N HIS A 146 17.75 2.33 -6.94
CA HIS A 146 18.17 2.58 -8.32
C HIS A 146 19.39 3.51 -8.40
N ARG A 147 19.45 4.57 -7.57
CA ARG A 147 20.65 5.44 -7.51
C ARG A 147 21.89 4.67 -7.09
N ARG A 148 21.77 3.86 -6.03
CA ARG A 148 22.88 3.03 -5.54
C ARG A 148 23.34 2.02 -6.59
N GLN A 149 22.41 1.42 -7.33
CA GLN A 149 22.74 0.52 -8.43
C GLN A 149 23.57 1.22 -9.50
N VAL A 150 23.13 2.41 -9.94
CA VAL A 150 23.87 3.21 -10.94
C VAL A 150 25.26 3.59 -10.44
N ASP A 151 25.39 3.96 -9.16
CA ASP A 151 26.69 4.30 -8.56
C ASP A 151 27.63 3.08 -8.54
N VAL A 152 27.12 1.91 -8.16
CA VAL A 152 27.89 0.65 -8.15
C VAL A 152 28.31 0.23 -9.56
N GLU A 153 27.42 0.34 -10.53
CA GLU A 153 27.72 0.04 -11.94
C GLU A 153 28.81 0.97 -12.49
N ARG A 154 28.74 2.27 -12.17
CA ARG A 154 29.77 3.24 -12.53
C ARG A 154 31.11 2.90 -11.89
N SER A 155 31.15 2.62 -10.58
CA SER A 155 32.39 2.24 -9.90
C SER A 155 33.01 0.97 -10.48
N ASN A 156 32.19 -0.03 -10.80
CA ASN A 156 32.68 -1.24 -11.46
C ASN A 156 33.28 -0.96 -12.85
N ALA A 157 32.67 -0.07 -13.64
CA ALA A 157 33.20 0.31 -14.95
C ALA A 157 34.58 0.96 -14.83
N VAL A 158 34.74 1.91 -13.89
CA VAL A 158 36.03 2.57 -13.61
C VAL A 158 37.08 1.56 -13.16
N LEU A 159 36.73 0.66 -12.24
CA LEU A 159 37.67 -0.35 -11.75
C LEU A 159 38.13 -1.31 -12.85
N LYS A 160 37.25 -1.71 -13.76
CA LYS A 160 37.61 -2.54 -14.91
C LYS A 160 38.61 -1.82 -15.82
N GLU A 161 38.34 -0.57 -16.16
CA GLU A 161 39.25 0.25 -16.98
C GLU A 161 40.63 0.42 -16.32
N ASP A 162 40.67 0.66 -15.00
CA ASP A 162 41.92 0.79 -14.26
C ASP A 162 42.72 -0.51 -14.23
N LEU A 163 42.04 -1.66 -14.10
CA LEU A 163 42.69 -2.98 -14.17
C LEU A 163 43.29 -3.23 -15.54
N GLU A 164 42.56 -2.94 -16.62
CA GLU A 164 43.06 -3.08 -17.99
C GLU A 164 44.32 -2.24 -18.23
N LYS A 165 44.32 -0.97 -17.79
CA LYS A 165 45.50 -0.09 -17.89
C LYS A 165 46.69 -0.63 -17.11
N ARG A 166 46.46 -1.19 -15.92
CA ARG A 166 47.52 -1.79 -15.10
C ARG A 166 48.08 -3.04 -15.75
N ASP A 167 47.23 -3.89 -16.32
CA ASP A 167 47.66 -5.09 -17.04
C ASP A 167 48.49 -4.74 -18.28
N GLU A 168 48.10 -3.72 -19.05
CA GLU A 168 48.91 -3.22 -20.15
C GLU A 168 50.25 -2.66 -19.69
N ALA A 169 50.27 -1.86 -18.62
CA ALA A 169 51.51 -1.33 -18.06
C ALA A 169 52.46 -2.45 -17.63
N ILE A 170 51.93 -3.50 -16.99
CA ILE A 170 52.70 -4.68 -16.59
C ILE A 170 53.26 -5.41 -17.82
N LYS A 171 52.46 -5.58 -18.89
CA LYS A 171 52.94 -6.19 -20.14
C LYS A 171 54.09 -5.39 -20.76
N ARG A 172 53.95 -4.06 -20.89
CA ARG A 172 55.00 -3.17 -21.40
C ARG A 172 56.27 -3.25 -20.54
N LEU A 173 56.14 -3.26 -19.21
CA LEU A 173 57.28 -3.40 -18.30
C LEU A 173 57.98 -4.76 -18.46
N ARG A 174 57.24 -5.84 -18.67
CA ARG A 174 57.82 -7.17 -18.97
C ARG A 174 58.59 -7.18 -20.28
N GLU A 175 58.04 -6.58 -21.33
CA GLU A 175 58.72 -6.45 -22.63
C GLU A 175 60.01 -5.64 -22.52
N LEU A 176 59.98 -4.51 -21.81
CA LEU A 176 61.16 -3.67 -21.57
C LEU A 176 62.24 -4.39 -20.76
N THR A 177 61.86 -5.10 -19.68
CA THR A 177 62.82 -5.84 -18.84
C THR A 177 63.42 -7.05 -19.54
N LEU A 178 62.68 -7.72 -20.42
CA LEU A 178 63.21 -8.79 -21.26
C LEU A 178 64.15 -8.25 -22.35
N GLY A 179 63.81 -7.12 -22.98
CA GLY A 179 64.67 -6.45 -23.96
C GLY A 179 66.00 -5.96 -23.39
N GLN A 180 66.02 -5.48 -22.14
CA GLN A 180 67.25 -5.04 -21.47
C GLN A 180 68.19 -6.20 -21.10
N LYS A 181 67.67 -7.38 -20.74
CA LYS A 181 68.52 -8.54 -20.43
C LYS A 181 69.26 -9.13 -21.64
N GLY A 182 68.73 -8.94 -22.85
CA GLY A 182 69.38 -9.38 -24.10
C GLY A 182 70.51 -8.47 -24.59
N ALA A 183 70.57 -7.21 -24.15
CA ALA A 183 71.58 -6.24 -24.56
C ALA A 183 72.82 -6.17 -23.64
N ALA A 184 72.80 -6.90 -22.52
CA ALA A 184 73.88 -6.93 -21.53
C ALA A 184 74.79 -8.17 -21.63
N GLN A 185 74.86 -8.80 -22.82
CA GLN A 185 75.71 -9.97 -23.11
C GLN A 185 76.73 -9.66 -24.19
#